data_AF-Q8DTK4-F1
#
_entry.id   AF-Q8DTK4-F1
#
_cell.length_a   1.000
_cell.length_b   1.000
_cell.length_c   1.000
_cell.angle_alpha   90.00
_cell.angle_beta   90.00
_cell.angle_gamma   90.00
#
_symmetry.space_group_name_H-M   'P 1'
#
loop_
_entity.id
_entity.type
_entity.pdbx_description
1 polymer ?
#
loop_
_entity_poly.entity_id
_entity_poly.type
_entity_poly.pdbx_seq_one_letter_code
_entity_poly.pdbx_strand_id
1 'polypeptide(L)'
;MSGKYDFQKASSIPILDSQRMPTVLKLKKRRFQCKACRRVSVSETPLVQKNCQISKAIWAKITQLHTEKLTNSAIAKRLHISVSVVQ
;
A
#
# COMPACT_ATOMS: atom_id res chain seq x y z
N MET A 1 17.38 -24.96 11.17
CA MET A 1 15.92 -24.74 11.29
C MET A 1 15.66 -23.26 11.29
N SER A 2 15.17 -22.67 10.19
CA SER A 2 14.99 -21.21 10.12
C SER A 2 13.81 -20.83 9.21
N GLY A 3 12.78 -20.24 9.82
CA GLY A 3 11.84 -19.32 9.18
C GLY A 3 10.68 -19.92 8.39
N LYS A 4 9.58 -20.25 9.08
CA LYS A 4 8.25 -20.44 8.46
C LYS A 4 7.77 -19.10 7.82
N TYR A 5 8.25 -18.82 6.61
CA TYR A 5 7.60 -18.04 5.56
C TYR A 5 7.17 -16.58 5.85
N ASP A 6 8.11 -15.69 6.17
CA ASP A 6 7.88 -14.23 6.12
C ASP A 6 7.61 -13.70 4.68
N PHE A 7 7.87 -14.52 3.66
CA PHE A 7 7.63 -14.20 2.24
C PHE A 7 6.17 -14.33 1.81
N GLN A 8 5.33 -14.98 2.63
CA GLN A 8 3.90 -15.15 2.38
C GLN A 8 3.06 -14.10 3.13
N LYS A 9 3.69 -13.04 3.64
CA LYS A 9 2.96 -11.95 4.29
C LYS A 9 2.03 -11.28 3.29
N ALA A 10 0.74 -11.30 3.63
CA ALA A 10 -0.27 -10.62 2.83
C ALA A 10 0.07 -9.13 2.72
N SER A 11 -0.12 -8.58 1.53
CA SER A 11 0.05 -7.14 1.30
C SER A 11 -1.32 -6.48 1.26
N SER A 12 -1.54 -5.52 2.14
CA SER A 12 -2.74 -4.67 2.15
C SER A 12 -2.40 -3.36 1.45
N ILE A 13 -3.06 -3.09 0.33
CA ILE A 13 -2.87 -1.86 -0.44
C ILE A 13 -4.13 -1.01 -0.28
N PRO A 14 -4.06 0.19 0.33
CA PRO A 14 -5.21 1.08 0.38
C PRO A 14 -5.54 1.58 -1.02
N ILE A 15 -6.83 1.58 -1.35
CA ILE A 15 -7.37 2.15 -2.58
C ILE A 15 -8.40 3.22 -2.23
N LEU A 16 -8.84 4.00 -3.21
CA LEU A 16 -9.85 5.03 -2.98
C LEU A 16 -11.15 4.39 -2.47
N ASP A 17 -11.81 5.09 -1.56
CA ASP A 17 -13.05 4.63 -0.95
C ASP A 17 -14.10 4.31 -2.01
N SER A 18 -14.68 3.11 -1.92
CA SER A 18 -15.86 2.75 -2.67
C SER A 18 -17.08 2.98 -1.78
N GLN A 19 -18.09 3.68 -2.27
CA GLN A 19 -19.35 3.92 -1.53
C GLN A 19 -19.14 4.54 -0.13
N ARG A 20 -18.14 5.44 0.02
CA ARG A 20 -17.74 6.06 1.30
C ARG A 20 -17.27 5.07 2.36
N MET A 21 -16.80 3.89 1.95
CA MET A 21 -16.20 2.91 2.84
C MET A 21 -14.70 2.77 2.58
N PRO A 22 -13.87 2.77 3.65
CA PRO A 22 -12.45 2.46 3.54
C PRO A 22 -12.25 1.13 2.82
N THR A 23 -11.52 1.17 1.71
CA THR A 23 -11.34 -0.01 0.87
C THR A 23 -9.86 -0.40 0.78
N VAL A 24 -9.57 -1.67 1.01
CA VAL A 24 -8.22 -2.23 0.93
C VAL A 24 -8.18 -3.44 0.00
N LEU A 25 -7.21 -3.46 -0.91
CA LEU A 25 -6.92 -4.64 -1.71
C LEU A 25 -5.93 -5.53 -0.94
N LYS A 26 -6.39 -6.70 -0.51
CA LYS A 26 -5.54 -7.71 0.16
C LYS A 26 -5.00 -8.71 -0.86
N LEU A 27 -3.70 -8.67 -1.09
CA LEU A 27 -3.00 -9.65 -1.92
C LEU A 27 -2.43 -10.75 -1.03
N LYS A 28 -2.85 -12.01 -1.28
CA LYS A 28 -2.31 -13.19 -0.58
C LYS A 28 -0.80 -13.31 -0.71
N LYS A 29 -0.25 -12.94 -1.87
CA LYS A 29 1.17 -13.02 -2.15
C LYS A 29 1.59 -11.92 -3.12
N ARG A 30 2.59 -11.15 -2.72
CA ARG A 30 3.25 -10.13 -3.56
C ARG A 30 4.77 -10.36 -3.67
N ARG A 31 5.34 -11.07 -2.71
CA ARG A 31 6.75 -11.46 -2.67
C ARG A 31 6.87 -12.93 -3.05
N PHE A 32 7.69 -13.22 -4.04
CA PHE A 32 7.91 -14.56 -4.58
C PHE A 32 9.35 -14.95 -4.30
N GLN A 33 9.55 -16.07 -3.62
CA GLN A 33 10.89 -16.61 -3.39
C GLN A 33 11.12 -17.82 -4.29
N CYS A 34 12.24 -17.84 -4.99
CA CYS A 34 12.70 -19.01 -5.73
C CYS A 34 13.08 -20.13 -4.75
N LYS A 35 12.55 -21.34 -4.95
CA LYS A 35 12.87 -22.50 -4.09
C LYS A 35 14.33 -22.95 -4.21
N ALA A 36 14.93 -22.85 -5.41
CA ALA A 36 16.28 -23.32 -5.66
C ALA A 36 17.36 -22.34 -5.17
N CYS A 37 17.27 -21.06 -5.55
CA CYS A 37 18.31 -20.07 -5.22
C CYS A 37 17.94 -19.10 -4.08
N ARG A 38 16.75 -19.24 -3.49
CA ARG A 38 16.24 -18.40 -2.37
C ARG A 38 16.12 -16.90 -2.66
N ARG A 39 16.34 -16.45 -3.89
CA ARG A 39 16.14 -15.05 -4.32
C ARG A 39 14.67 -14.66 -4.22
N VAL A 40 14.40 -13.44 -3.73
CA VAL A 40 13.05 -12.88 -3.61
C VAL A 40 12.82 -11.84 -4.70
N SER A 41 11.70 -11.94 -5.42
CA SER A 41 11.18 -10.92 -6.32
C SER A 41 9.85 -10.38 -5.82
N VAL A 42 9.58 -9.12 -6.09
CA VAL A 42 8.29 -8.47 -5.79
C VAL A 42 7.58 -8.27 -7.11
N SER A 43 6.34 -8.74 -7.23
CA SER A 43 5.55 -8.48 -8.44
C SER A 43 5.24 -7.00 -8.57
N GLU A 44 5.60 -6.45 -9.72
CA GLU A 44 5.24 -5.10 -10.12
C GLU A 44 3.77 -5.09 -10.56
N THR A 45 3.03 -4.04 -10.18
CA THR A 45 1.62 -3.87 -10.55
C THR A 45 1.39 -2.42 -10.95
N PRO A 46 0.38 -2.11 -11.79
CA PRO A 46 0.10 -0.72 -12.16
C PRO A 46 -0.40 0.11 -10.97
N LEU A 47 -0.96 -0.55 -9.94
CA LEU A 47 -1.59 0.06 -8.77
C LEU A 47 -0.60 0.74 -7.82
N VAL A 48 0.59 0.16 -7.63
CA VAL A 48 1.61 0.64 -6.68
C VAL A 48 2.95 0.81 -7.38
N GLN A 49 3.73 1.81 -6.97
CA GLN A 49 5.09 1.96 -7.45
C GLN A 49 6.01 0.84 -6.95
N LYS A 50 7.14 0.65 -7.64
CA LYS A 50 8.18 -0.29 -7.24
C LYS A 50 8.66 0.05 -5.82
N ASN A 51 8.79 -0.96 -4.98
CA ASN A 51 9.18 -0.83 -3.57
C ASN A 51 8.21 -0.02 -2.67
N CYS A 52 6.99 0.30 -3.13
CA CYS A 52 5.99 1.03 -2.35
C CYS A 52 4.80 0.15 -1.93
N GLN A 53 4.07 0.57 -0.90
CA GLN A 53 2.85 -0.11 -0.41
C GLN A 53 1.56 0.68 -0.67
N ILE A 54 1.68 1.98 -0.92
CA ILE A 54 0.54 2.89 -1.14
C ILE A 54 0.24 2.98 -2.63
N SER A 55 -1.06 2.95 -2.97
CA SER A 55 -1.50 3.04 -4.37
C SER A 55 -1.26 4.43 -4.95
N LYS A 56 -1.00 4.49 -6.26
CA LYS A 56 -0.80 5.75 -6.99
C LYS A 56 -2.02 6.68 -6.88
N ALA A 57 -3.23 6.11 -6.84
CA ALA A 57 -4.47 6.85 -6.70
C ALA A 57 -4.57 7.56 -5.34
N ILE A 58 -4.15 6.90 -4.25
CA ILE A 58 -4.08 7.53 -2.93
C ILE A 58 -3.06 8.67 -2.92
N TRP A 59 -1.88 8.48 -3.52
CA TRP A 59 -0.88 9.55 -3.66
C TRP A 59 -1.43 10.78 -4.40
N ALA A 60 -2.08 10.58 -5.55
CA ALA A 60 -2.72 11.67 -6.28
C ALA A 60 -3.78 12.40 -5.42
N LYS A 61 -4.54 11.65 -4.61
CA LYS A 61 -5.55 12.24 -3.72
C LYS A 61 -4.95 13.00 -2.55
N ILE A 62 -3.85 12.50 -1.96
CA ILE A 62 -3.08 13.22 -0.94
C ILE A 62 -2.62 14.57 -1.50
N THR A 63 -2.02 14.58 -2.70
CA THR A 63 -1.57 15.81 -3.36
C THR A 63 -2.73 16.79 -3.57
N GLN A 64 -3.88 16.31 -4.07
CA GLN A 64 -5.08 17.15 -4.22
C GLN A 64 -5.52 17.78 -2.88
N LEU A 65 -5.59 16.98 -1.81
CA LEU A 65 -6.05 17.46 -0.51
C LEU A 65 -5.05 18.44 0.14
N HIS A 66 -3.76 18.31 -0.15
CA HIS A 66 -2.78 19.33 0.22
C HIS A 66 -2.99 20.64 -0.54
N THR A 67 -3.35 20.58 -1.84
CA THR A 67 -3.73 21.78 -2.61
C THR A 67 -4.97 22.46 -2.03
N GLU A 68 -5.91 21.69 -1.49
CA GLU A 68 -7.08 22.17 -0.73
C GLU A 68 -6.72 22.67 0.69
N LYS A 69 -5.43 22.69 1.06
CA LYS A 69 -4.88 23.14 2.35
C LYS A 69 -5.40 22.37 3.57
N LEU A 70 -5.75 21.10 3.41
CA LEU A 70 -6.07 20.24 4.56
C LEU A 70 -4.81 19.91 5.37
N THR A 71 -4.98 19.74 6.68
CA THR A 71 -3.90 19.27 7.56
C THR A 71 -3.63 17.79 7.36
N ASN A 72 -2.40 17.34 7.65
CA ASN A 72 -2.02 15.93 7.50
C ASN A 72 -2.95 14.99 8.30
N SER A 73 -3.38 15.42 9.49
CA SER A 73 -4.33 14.67 10.32
C SER A 73 -5.72 14.56 9.68
N ALA A 74 -6.19 15.61 9.00
CA ALA A 74 -7.47 15.59 8.30
C ALA A 74 -7.41 14.69 7.05
N ILE A 75 -6.30 14.76 6.30
CA ILE A 75 -6.05 13.90 5.13
C ILE A 75 -5.99 12.43 5.54
N ALA A 76 -5.24 12.11 6.59
CA ALA A 76 -5.11 10.76 7.12
C ALA A 76 -6.45 10.17 7.55
N LYS A 77 -7.28 10.96 8.26
CA LYS A 77 -8.64 10.55 8.65
C LYS A 77 -9.54 10.31 7.44
N ARG A 78 -9.46 11.18 6.42
CA ARG A 78 -10.30 11.11 5.22
C ARG A 78 -9.93 9.95 4.30
N LEU A 79 -8.66 9.57 4.25
CA LEU A 79 -8.16 8.48 3.40
C LEU A 79 -7.93 7.17 4.15
N HIS A 80 -8.25 7.14 5.45
CA HIS A 80 -8.07 5.96 6.30
C HIS A 80 -6.64 5.39 6.29
N ILE A 81 -5.64 6.28 6.33
CA ILE A 81 -4.21 5.96 6.36
C ILE A 81 -3.53 6.56 7.60
N SER A 82 -2.32 6.09 7.90
CA SER A 82 -1.49 6.69 8.97
C SER A 82 -1.05 8.10 8.59
N VAL A 83 -1.00 9.01 9.57
CA VAL A 83 -0.49 10.39 9.39
C VAL A 83 0.94 10.39 8.85
N SER A 84 1.77 9.41 9.24
CA SER A 84 3.15 9.27 8.75
C SER A 84 3.25 9.00 7.24
N VAL A 85 2.18 8.55 6.60
CA VAL A 85 2.14 8.30 5.15
C VAL A 85 1.87 9.60 4.37
N VAL A 86 1.30 10.61 5.01
CA VAL A 86 0.88 11.87 4.38
C VAL A 86 2.05 12.88 4.26
N GLN A 87 3.13 12.67 5.02
CA GLN A 87 4.25 13.60 5.17
C GLN A 87 4.94 13.98 3.87
#